data_AF-A0A4P5ZEF0-F1
#
_entry.id   AF-A0A4P5ZEF0-F1
#
_cell.length_a   1.000
_cell.length_b   1.000
_cell.length_c   1.000
_cell.angle_alpha   90.00
_cell.angle_beta   90.00
_cell.angle_gamma   90.00
#
_symmetry.space_group_name_H-M   'P 1'
#
loop_
_entity.id
_entity.type
_entity.pdbx_description
1 polymer ?
#
loop_
_entity_poly.entity_id
_entity_poly.type
_entity_poly.pdbx_seq_one_letter_code
_entity_poly.pdbx_strand_id
1 'polypeptide(L)' 'MPEPDLIELFVRKLEYFREGGSEKHLRDIRAMLHFSGDQLDRAALHEWVIRRGVTTEWQRASA' A
#
# COMPACT_ATOMS: atom_id res chain seq x y z
N MET A 1 -12.65 11.19 -9.55
CA MET A 1 -11.28 10.65 -9.67
C MET A 1 -10.67 10.77 -8.29
N PRO A 2 -10.43 9.68 -7.54
CA PRO A 2 -9.67 9.80 -6.30
C PRO A 2 -8.29 10.36 -6.66
N GLU A 3 -7.78 11.30 -5.86
CA GLU A 3 -6.48 11.92 -6.10
C GLU A 3 -5.39 10.82 -6.25
N PRO A 4 -4.66 10.78 -7.37
CA PRO A 4 -3.76 9.66 -7.70
C PRO A 4 -2.59 9.48 -6.71
N ASP A 5 -2.25 10.53 -5.96
CA ASP A 5 -1.05 10.60 -5.14
C ASP A 5 -1.03 9.57 -3.99
N LEU A 6 -2.20 9.26 -3.41
CA LEU A 6 -2.27 8.37 -2.25
C LEU A 6 -2.04 6.90 -2.63
N ILE A 7 -2.68 6.43 -3.71
CA ILE A 7 -2.54 5.05 -4.18
C ILE A 7 -1.10 4.81 -4.66
N GLU A 8 -0.53 5.74 -5.41
CA GLU A 8 0.86 5.63 -5.86
C GLU A 8 1.83 5.54 -4.68
N LEU A 9 1.62 6.35 -3.64
CA LEU A 9 2.44 6.31 -2.43
C LEU A 9 2.37 4.96 -1.71
N PHE A 10 1.19 4.35 -1.61
CA PHE A 10 1.01 3.02 -1.03
C PHE A 10 1.78 1.96 -1.81
N VAL A 11 1.58 1.92 -3.13
CA VAL A 11 2.24 0.97 -4.02
C VAL A 11 3.75 1.11 -3.94
N ARG A 12 4.28 2.34 -4.00
CA ARG A 12 5.72 2.58 -3.88
C ARG A 12 6.27 2.08 -2.55
N LYS A 13 5.57 2.28 -1.44
CA LYS A 13 6.00 1.75 -0.13
C LYS A 13 6.04 0.22 -0.11
N LEU A 14 5.10 -0.44 -0.77
CA LEU A 14 5.11 -1.90 -0.91
C LEU A 14 6.29 -2.37 -1.77
N GLU A 15 6.60 -1.67 -2.86
CA GLU A 15 7.77 -1.96 -3.71
C GLU A 15 9.08 -1.78 -2.93
N TYR A 16 9.22 -0.69 -2.18
CA TYR A 16 10.38 -0.47 -1.31
C TYR A 16 10.50 -1.52 -0.20
N PHE A 17 9.37 -1.98 0.35
CA PHE A 17 9.40 -3.07 1.32
C PHE A 17 9.84 -4.40 0.68
N ARG A 18 9.38 -4.70 -0.54
CA ARG A 18 9.82 -5.89 -1.30
C ARG A 18 11.33 -5.89 -1.52
N GLU A 19 11.89 -4.74 -1.87
CA GLU A 19 13.32 -4.60 -2.18
C GLU A 19 14.21 -4.52 -0.93
N GLY A 20 13.75 -3.84 0.12
CA GLY A 20 14.56 -3.53 1.30
C GLY A 20 14.24 -4.35 2.56
N GLY A 21 13.11 -5.06 2.61
CA GLY A 21 12.72 -5.97 3.70
C GLY A 21 12.49 -5.35 5.09
N SER A 22 12.61 -4.03 5.25
CA SER A 22 12.53 -3.39 6.57
C SER A 22 11.11 -3.39 7.14
N GLU A 23 10.91 -4.05 8.28
CA GLU A 23 9.62 -4.11 8.99
C GLU A 23 9.08 -2.74 9.42
N LYS A 24 9.93 -1.70 9.48
CA LYS A 24 9.48 -0.32 9.73
C LYS A 24 8.49 0.14 8.64
N HIS A 25 8.68 -0.29 7.38
CA HIS A 25 7.78 0.07 6.29
C HIS A 25 6.39 -0.55 6.45
N LEU A 26 6.28 -1.77 6.98
CA LEU A 26 4.99 -2.40 7.25
C LEU A 26 4.18 -1.62 8.31
N ARG A 27 4.86 -1.07 9.34
CA ARG A 27 4.21 -0.21 10.32
C ARG A 27 3.71 1.09 9.71
N ASP A 28 4.52 1.73 8.87
CA ASP A 28 4.13 2.96 8.18
C ASP A 28 2.93 2.74 7.24
N ILE A 29 2.94 1.63 6.48
CA ILE A 29 1.82 1.26 5.59
C ILE A 29 0.55 1.02 6.42
N ARG A 30 0.63 0.31 7.54
CA ARG A 30 -0.52 0.09 8.44
C ARG A 30 -1.07 1.40 9.02
N ALA A 31 -0.20 2.29 9.47
CA ALA A 31 -0.60 3.60 9.96
C ALA A 31 -1.30 4.40 8.87
N MET A 32 -0.74 4.45 7.65
CA MET A 32 -1.38 5.11 6.52
C MET A 32 -2.75 4.50 6.22
N LEU A 33 -2.90 3.17 6.20
CA LEU A 33 -4.19 2.53 5.96
C LEU A 33 -5.24 2.91 7.01
N HIS A 34 -4.82 3.06 8.27
CA HIS A 34 -5.69 3.48 9.35
C HIS A 34 -6.13 4.94 9.20
N PHE A 35 -5.19 5.84 8.90
CA PHE A 35 -5.47 7.28 8.75
C PHE A 35 -6.21 7.63 7.46
N SER A 36 -5.98 6.89 6.38
CA SER A 36 -6.63 7.16 5.10
C SER A 36 -8.12 6.82 5.08
N GLY A 37 -8.60 6.01 6.03
CA GLY A 37 -10.03 5.75 6.25
C GLY A 37 -10.82 5.54 4.95
N ASP A 38 -11.88 6.33 4.77
CA ASP A 38 -12.77 6.30 3.59
C ASP A 38 -12.24 7.10 2.39
N GLN A 39 -11.15 7.87 2.55
CA GLN A 39 -10.52 8.59 1.44
C GLN A 39 -9.73 7.65 0.52
N LEU A 40 -9.33 6.48 1.04
CA LEU A 40 -8.65 5.46 0.24
C LEU A 40 -9.66 4.57 -0.47
N ASP A 41 -9.74 4.70 -1.79
CA ASP A 41 -10.43 3.73 -2.62
C ASP A 41 -9.68 2.39 -2.59
N ARG A 42 -10.19 1.47 -1.77
CA ARG A 42 -9.60 0.14 -1.58
C ARG A 42 -9.69 -0.72 -2.83
N ALA A 43 -10.71 -0.54 -3.66
CA ALA A 43 -10.85 -1.29 -4.90
C ALA A 43 -9.77 -0.84 -5.90
N ALA A 44 -9.60 0.46 -6.07
CA ALA A 44 -8.53 1.01 -6.89
C ALA A 44 -7.15 0.58 -6.36
N LEU A 45 -6.88 0.73 -5.06
CA LEU A 45 -5.59 0.27 -4.49
C LEU A 45 -5.34 -1.21 -4.78
N HIS A 46 -6.35 -2.06 -4.64
CA HIS A 46 -6.21 -3.50 -4.90
C HIS A 46 -5.85 -3.80 -6.37
N GLU A 47 -6.46 -3.11 -7.34
CA GLU A 47 -6.09 -3.24 -8.76
C GLU A 47 -4.62 -2.87 -8.99
N TRP A 48 -4.15 -1.79 -8.36
CA TRP A 48 -2.77 -1.35 -8.48
C TRP A 48 -1.78 -2.32 -7.81
N VAL A 49 -2.13 -2.85 -6.65
CA VAL A 49 -1.34 -3.89 -5.95
C VAL A 49 -1.14 -5.11 -6.84
N ILE A 50 -2.20 -5.57 -7.51
CA ILE A 50 -2.13 -6.69 -8.47
C ILE A 50 -1.26 -6.30 -9.67
N ARG A 51 -1.54 -5.15 -10.30
CA ARG A 51 -0.84 -4.68 -11.51
C ARG A 51 0.66 -4.54 -11.31
N ARG A 52 1.10 -4.23 -10.09
CA ARG A 52 2.51 -3.99 -9.73
C ARG A 52 3.18 -5.21 -9.11
N GLY A 53 2.44 -6.30 -8.92
CA GLY A 53 2.97 -7.58 -8.41
C GLY A 53 3.48 -7.48 -6.97
N VAL A 54 2.83 -6.66 -6.14
CA VAL A 54 3.17 -6.47 -4.71
C VAL A 54 2.11 -7.04 -3.76
N THR A 55 1.39 -8.07 -4.21
CA THR A 55 0.28 -8.68 -3.47
C THR A 55 0.74 -9.36 -2.18
N THR A 56 1.92 -9.98 -2.18
CA THR A 56 2.50 -10.64 -1.00
C THR A 56 2.83 -9.62 0.09
N GLU A 57 3.43 -8.50 -0.28
CA GLU A 57 3.77 -7.40 0.62
C GLU A 57 2.51 -6.77 1.18
N TRP A 58 1.49 -6.60 0.34
CA TRP A 58 0.19 -6.11 0.75
C TRP A 58 -0.44 -7.01 1.82
N GLN A 59 -0.42 -8.33 1.64
CA GLN A 59 -0.93 -9.28 2.64
C GLN A 59 -0.18 -9.16 3.97
N ARG A 60 1.14 -8.97 3.95
CA ARG A 60 1.94 -8.81 5.19
C ARG A 60 1.66 -7.48 5.90
N ALA A 61 1.30 -6.45 5.15
CA ALA A 61 0.95 -5.14 5.70
C ALA A 61 -0.51 -5.06 6.16
N SER A 62 -1.41 -5.84 5.57
CA SER A 62 -2.85 -5.83 5.88
C SER A 62 -3.29 -6.93 6.86
N ALA A 63 -2.40 -7.85 7.22
CA ALA A 63 -2.53 -8.74 8.37
C ALA A 63 -2.30 -8.00 9.70
#